data_AF-T0RYW9-F1
#
_entry.id   AF-T0RYW9-F1
#
_cell.length_a   1.000
_cell.length_b   1.000
_cell.length_c   1.000
_cell.angle_alpha   90.00
_cell.angle_beta   90.00
_cell.angle_gamma   90.00
#
_symmetry.space_group_name_H-M   'P 1'
#
loop_
_entity.id
_entity.type
_entity.pdbx_description
1 polymer ?
#
loop_
_entity_poly.entity_id
_entity_poly.type
_entity_poly.pdbx_seq_one_letter_code
_entity_poly.pdbx_strand_id
1 'polypeptide(L)'
;MKFSCELNGIHYVITTEPGHRTDAKYHFMLSSTDKKRLESGEVQYFHVNINATCEEMKLNFSLQGLPLAIEAEEQVEDIEDFFENLCIFSKIEHMFDLVEREEKYPHWGVSDAKLSTDD
;
A
#
# COMPACT_ATOMS: atom_id res chain seq x y z
N MET A 1 -5.39 12.73 -0.77
CA MET A 1 -5.34 12.86 -2.25
C MET A 1 -5.88 11.57 -2.88
N LYS A 2 -6.22 11.55 -4.17
CA LYS A 2 -6.73 10.36 -4.87
C LYS A 2 -6.27 10.34 -6.31
N PHE A 3 -5.73 9.22 -6.77
CA PHE A 3 -5.34 9.00 -8.15
C PHE A 3 -5.64 7.55 -8.58
N SER A 4 -5.57 7.30 -9.88
CA SER A 4 -5.81 5.98 -10.44
C SER A 4 -4.83 5.68 -11.56
N CYS A 5 -4.41 4.43 -11.67
CA CYS A 5 -3.55 3.93 -12.74
C CYS A 5 -4.01 2.54 -13.18
N GLU A 6 -3.48 2.08 -14.31
CA GLU A 6 -3.71 0.73 -14.84
C GLU A 6 -2.37 0.07 -15.10
N LEU A 7 -2.21 -1.16 -14.61
CA LEU A 7 -1.01 -1.96 -14.82
C LEU A 7 -1.40 -3.43 -14.92
N ASN A 8 -0.91 -4.13 -15.96
CA ASN A 8 -1.18 -5.54 -16.24
C ASN A 8 -2.68 -5.92 -16.26
N GLY A 9 -3.54 -5.02 -16.76
CA GLY A 9 -4.99 -5.24 -16.80
C GLY A 9 -5.71 -5.05 -15.46
N ILE A 10 -4.98 -4.67 -14.41
CA ILE A 10 -5.54 -4.34 -13.09
C ILE A 10 -5.70 -2.82 -13.00
N HIS A 11 -6.91 -2.37 -12.70
CA HIS A 11 -7.21 -0.97 -12.43
C HIS A 11 -7.03 -0.67 -10.95
N TYR A 12 -6.15 0.28 -10.63
CA TYR A 12 -5.84 0.69 -9.27
C TYR A 12 -6.44 2.05 -8.96
N VAL A 13 -7.11 2.17 -7.83
CA VAL A 13 -7.55 3.44 -7.25
C VAL A 13 -6.86 3.61 -5.91
N ILE A 14 -5.94 4.56 -5.85
CA ILE A 14 -5.14 4.86 -4.67
C ILE A 14 -5.71 6.12 -4.02
N THR A 15 -6.01 6.05 -2.72
CA THR A 15 -6.46 7.19 -1.92
C THR A 15 -5.55 7.37 -0.72
N THR A 16 -5.12 8.60 -0.48
CA THR A 16 -4.35 8.98 0.70
C THR A 16 -5.18 9.84 1.64
N GLU A 17 -5.07 9.55 2.92
CA GLU A 17 -5.75 10.26 3.99
C GLU A 17 -4.76 10.59 5.10
N PRO A 18 -4.82 11.78 5.73
CA PRO A 18 -4.00 12.07 6.90
C PRO A 18 -4.21 11.00 7.97
N GLY A 19 -3.11 10.47 8.48
CA GLY A 19 -3.10 9.40 9.45
C GLY A 19 -2.28 9.75 10.68
N HIS A 20 -1.94 8.72 11.44
CA HIS A 20 -1.06 8.85 12.58
C HIS A 20 0.18 8.00 12.37
N ARG A 21 1.25 8.36 13.09
CA ARG A 21 2.40 7.47 13.23
C ARG A 21 1.91 6.16 13.85
N THR A 22 2.00 5.07 13.12
CA THR A 22 1.74 3.73 13.63
C THR A 22 3.07 3.07 14.00
N ASP A 23 3.02 1.90 14.66
CA ASP A 23 4.18 1.04 14.89
C ASP A 23 4.72 0.40 13.59
N ALA A 24 4.21 0.83 12.43
CA ALA A 24 4.65 0.35 11.14
C ALA A 24 6.16 0.59 10.96
N LYS A 25 6.82 -0.44 10.41
CA LYS A 25 8.28 -0.49 10.21
C LYS A 25 8.82 0.65 9.33
N TYR A 26 7.95 1.37 8.63
CA TYR A 26 8.30 2.42 7.67
C TYR A 26 8.99 3.62 8.32
N HIS A 27 8.68 3.95 9.59
CA HIS A 27 9.41 4.99 10.31
C HIS A 27 10.93 4.70 10.42
N PHE A 28 11.30 3.42 10.54
CA PHE A 28 12.71 3.01 10.61
C PHE A 28 13.40 3.02 9.24
N MET A 29 12.64 3.04 8.15
CA MET A 29 13.16 3.10 6.78
C MET A 29 13.47 4.54 6.33
N LEU A 30 13.11 5.54 7.14
CA LEU A 30 13.30 6.94 6.80
C LEU A 30 14.77 7.34 6.78
N SER A 31 15.17 8.06 5.73
CA SER A 31 16.48 8.67 5.63
C SER A 31 16.64 9.80 6.65
N SER A 32 17.87 10.25 6.86
CA SER A 32 18.13 11.42 7.72
C SER A 32 17.48 12.70 7.17
N THR A 33 17.27 12.77 5.85
CA THR A 33 16.59 13.88 5.19
C THR A 33 15.10 13.85 5.49
N ASP A 34 14.45 12.69 5.36
CA ASP A 34 13.00 12.56 5.59
C ASP A 34 12.62 12.82 7.05
N LYS A 35 13.50 12.44 7.98
CA LYS A 35 13.33 12.78 9.40
C LYS A 35 13.34 14.29 9.64
N LYS A 36 14.22 15.03 8.97
CA LYS A 36 14.23 16.50 9.05
C LYS A 36 12.99 17.12 8.41
N ARG A 37 12.52 16.56 7.29
CA ARG A 37 11.27 17.00 6.63
C ARG A 37 10.03 16.73 7.48
N LEU A 38 10.02 15.64 8.25
CA LEU A 38 8.99 15.38 9.27
C LEU A 38 9.05 16.41 10.41
N GLU A 39 10.24 16.77 10.88
CA GLU A 39 10.42 17.77 11.93
C GLU A 39 10.05 19.20 11.46
N SER A 40 10.31 19.53 10.19
CA SER A 40 9.92 20.81 9.60
C SER A 40 8.43 20.88 9.22
N GLY A 41 7.73 19.74 9.20
CA GLY A 41 6.32 19.65 8.84
C GLY A 41 6.06 19.63 7.33
N GLU A 42 7.06 19.36 6.49
CA GLU A 42 6.91 19.14 5.05
C GLU A 42 6.38 17.73 4.72
N VAL A 43 6.63 16.78 5.61
CA VAL A 43 6.17 15.39 5.52
C VAL A 43 5.25 15.09 6.71
N GLN A 44 4.21 14.29 6.47
CA GLN A 44 3.30 13.81 7.51
C GLN A 44 2.99 12.32 7.31
N TYR A 45 2.39 11.70 8.32
CA TYR A 45 1.96 10.32 8.21
C TYR A 45 0.59 10.24 7.53
N PHE A 46 0.50 9.40 6.51
CA PHE A 46 -0.71 9.13 5.76
C PHE A 46 -1.09 7.66 5.83
N HIS A 47 -2.38 7.41 5.63
CA HIS A 47 -2.92 6.11 5.30
C HIS A 47 -3.14 6.05 3.79
N VAL A 48 -2.66 4.99 3.15
CA VAL A 48 -2.80 4.75 1.72
C VAL A 48 -3.70 3.56 1.51
N ASN A 49 -4.86 3.79 0.90
CA ASN A 49 -5.85 2.77 0.58
C ASN A 49 -5.77 2.48 -0.92
N ILE A 50 -5.59 1.20 -1.27
CA ILE A 50 -5.45 0.72 -2.64
C ILE A 50 -6.66 -0.17 -2.93
N ASN A 51 -7.47 0.23 -3.89
CA ASN A 51 -8.52 -0.61 -4.45
C ASN A 51 -8.02 -1.10 -5.80
N ALA A 52 -7.81 -2.41 -5.93
CA ALA A 52 -7.40 -3.02 -7.18
C ALA A 52 -8.58 -3.81 -7.75
N THR A 53 -8.87 -3.62 -9.03
CA THR A 53 -9.96 -4.29 -9.75
C THR A 53 -9.40 -4.95 -10.99
N CYS A 54 -9.63 -6.26 -11.13
CA CYS A 54 -9.31 -7.04 -12.32
C CYS A 54 -10.57 -7.79 -12.73
N GLU A 55 -11.07 -7.54 -13.94
CA GLU A 55 -12.35 -8.09 -14.42
C GLU A 55 -13.53 -7.81 -13.44
N GLU A 56 -14.12 -8.85 -12.86
CA GLU A 56 -15.20 -8.75 -11.85
C GLU A 56 -14.66 -8.85 -10.40
N MET A 57 -13.36 -9.08 -10.22
CA MET A 57 -12.74 -9.27 -8.91
C MET A 57 -12.19 -7.95 -8.37
N LYS A 58 -12.42 -7.71 -7.08
CA LYS A 58 -11.94 -6.52 -6.38
C LYS A 58 -11.19 -6.90 -5.11
N LEU A 59 -9.96 -6.41 -4.98
CA LEU A 59 -9.14 -6.52 -3.78
C LEU A 59 -8.90 -5.14 -3.16
N ASN A 60 -8.90 -5.07 -1.83
CA ASN A 60 -8.71 -3.83 -1.10
C ASN A 60 -7.53 -4.00 -0.12
N PHE A 61 -6.59 -3.06 -0.18
CA PHE A 61 -5.41 -3.05 0.67
C PHE A 61 -5.32 -1.70 1.39
N SER A 62 -4.77 -1.71 2.59
CA SER A 62 -4.55 -0.49 3.37
C SER A 62 -3.15 -0.53 3.98
N LEU A 63 -2.40 0.54 3.75
CA LEU A 63 -1.07 0.77 4.31
C LEU A 63 -1.17 1.96 5.25
N GLN A 64 -0.69 1.81 6.49
CA GLN A 64 -0.82 2.84 7.52
C GLN A 64 0.54 3.33 7.99
N GLY A 65 0.60 4.61 8.38
CA GLY A 65 1.81 5.24 8.91
C GLY A 65 2.89 5.46 7.86
N LEU A 66 2.49 5.74 6.60
CA LEU A 66 3.44 6.05 5.54
C LEU A 66 3.83 7.54 5.65
N PRO A 67 5.13 7.86 5.79
CA PRO A 67 5.59 9.24 5.74
C PRO A 67 5.57 9.71 4.27
N LEU A 68 4.70 10.65 3.94
CA LEU A 68 4.59 11.25 2.60
C LEU A 68 4.62 12.77 2.71
N ALA A 69 5.06 13.43 1.64
CA ALA A 69 4.93 14.87 1.48
C ALA A 69 3.47 15.32 1.64
N ILE A 70 3.29 16.54 2.17
CA ILE A 70 1.98 17.18 2.27
C ILE A 70 1.51 17.67 0.89
N GLU A 71 2.43 18.16 0.08
CA GLU A 71 2.15 18.66 -1.25
C GLU A 71 1.72 17.52 -2.17
N ALA A 72 0.59 17.71 -2.86
CA ALA A 72 -0.07 16.62 -3.59
C ALA A 72 0.79 16.08 -4.75
N GLU A 73 1.55 16.94 -5.43
CA GLU A 73 2.41 16.55 -6.55
C GLU A 73 3.56 15.66 -6.05
N GLU A 74 4.28 16.09 -5.02
CA GLU A 74 5.34 15.30 -4.37
C GLU A 74 4.79 14.02 -3.73
N GLN A 75 3.56 14.06 -3.23
CA GLN A 75 2.92 12.89 -2.63
C GLN A 75 2.65 11.78 -3.66
N VAL A 76 2.43 12.07 -4.94
CA VAL A 76 2.33 11.02 -5.97
C VAL A 76 3.68 10.32 -6.11
N GLU A 77 4.75 11.10 -6.27
CA GLU A 77 6.12 10.59 -6.45
C GLU A 77 6.55 9.72 -5.27
N ASP A 78 6.32 10.19 -4.03
CA ASP A 78 6.62 9.44 -2.81
C ASP A 78 5.89 8.08 -2.78
N ILE A 79 4.65 8.03 -3.26
CA ILE A 79 3.86 6.78 -3.29
C ILE A 79 4.37 5.84 -4.37
N GLU A 80 4.70 6.36 -5.56
CA GLU A 80 5.26 5.57 -6.66
C GLU A 80 6.58 4.94 -6.25
N ASP A 81 7.51 5.73 -5.70
CA ASP A 81 8.79 5.26 -5.17
C ASP A 81 8.59 4.19 -4.09
N PHE A 82 7.65 4.41 -3.16
CA PHE A 82 7.35 3.44 -2.11
C PHE A 82 6.78 2.13 -2.67
N PHE A 83 5.91 2.21 -3.67
CA PHE A 83 5.28 1.06 -4.29
C PHE A 83 6.28 0.24 -5.09
N GLU A 84 7.19 0.89 -5.80
CA GLU A 84 8.30 0.24 -6.50
C GLU A 84 9.26 -0.46 -5.53
N ASN A 85 9.73 0.27 -4.51
CA ASN A 85 10.67 -0.27 -3.51
C ASN A 85 10.15 -1.50 -2.77
N LEU A 86 8.84 -1.57 -2.51
CA LEU A 86 8.21 -2.71 -1.84
C LEU A 86 7.57 -3.71 -2.80
N CYS A 87 7.67 -3.49 -4.11
CA CYS A 87 7.03 -4.28 -5.16
C CYS A 87 5.53 -4.49 -4.87
N ILE A 88 4.82 -3.43 -4.49
CA ILE A 88 3.40 -3.49 -4.09
C ILE A 88 2.53 -4.00 -5.24
N PHE A 89 2.73 -3.50 -6.46
CA PHE A 89 1.95 -3.93 -7.61
C PHE A 89 2.11 -5.43 -7.89
N SER A 90 3.35 -5.94 -7.89
CA SER A 90 3.61 -7.38 -8.08
C SER A 90 2.99 -8.26 -6.99
N LYS A 91 2.94 -7.76 -5.74
CA LYS A 91 2.25 -8.47 -4.65
C LYS A 91 0.74 -8.51 -4.86
N ILE A 92 0.16 -7.42 -5.34
CA ILE A 92 -1.28 -7.36 -5.63
C ILE A 92 -1.64 -8.26 -6.80
N GLU A 93 -0.87 -8.22 -7.89
CA GLU A 93 -1.01 -9.12 -9.04
C GLU A 93 -0.97 -10.59 -8.61
N HIS A 94 0.02 -10.95 -7.80
CA HIS A 94 0.11 -12.30 -7.26
C HIS A 94 -1.07 -12.67 -6.34
N MET A 95 -1.68 -11.71 -5.64
CA MET A 95 -2.90 -11.98 -4.87
C MET A 95 -4.10 -12.29 -5.77
N PHE A 96 -4.22 -11.65 -6.94
CA PHE A 96 -5.24 -12.03 -7.93
C PHE A 96 -5.02 -13.46 -8.42
N ASP A 97 -3.78 -13.82 -8.80
CA ASP A 97 -3.43 -15.18 -9.23
C ASP A 97 -3.85 -16.25 -8.20
N LEU A 98 -3.63 -15.97 -6.91
CA LEU A 98 -3.97 -16.91 -5.83
C LEU A 98 -5.47 -17.07 -5.67
N VAL A 99 -6.23 -15.97 -5.75
CA VAL A 99 -7.69 -16.02 -5.63
C VAL A 99 -8.29 -16.76 -6.84
N GLU A 100 -7.79 -16.53 -8.05
CA GLU A 100 -8.22 -17.25 -9.25
C GLU A 100 -7.94 -18.76 -9.19
N ARG A 101 -6.82 -19.15 -8.55
CA ARG A 101 -6.44 -20.55 -8.40
C ARG A 101 -7.11 -21.26 -7.22
N GLU A 102 -7.97 -20.56 -6.47
CA GLU A 102 -8.52 -20.99 -5.17
C GLU A 102 -7.42 -21.44 -4.18
N GLU A 103 -6.19 -20.92 -4.35
CA GLU A 103 -5.07 -21.21 -3.47
C GLU A 103 -5.22 -20.40 -2.18
N LYS A 104 -5.54 -21.07 -1.08
CA LYS A 104 -5.83 -20.43 0.21
C LYS A 104 -4.68 -19.60 0.80
N TYR A 105 -3.45 -19.77 0.31
CA TYR A 105 -2.26 -19.13 0.90
C TYR A 105 -1.21 -18.78 -0.15
N PRO A 106 -0.72 -17.52 -0.17
CA PRO A 106 0.57 -17.24 -0.77
C PRO A 106 1.65 -18.01 0.00
N HIS A 107 2.61 -18.64 -0.67
CA HIS A 107 3.75 -19.29 0.01
C HIS A 107 4.60 -18.34 0.89
N TRP A 108 4.41 -17.02 0.77
CA TRP A 108 5.02 -15.98 1.59
C TRP A 108 4.11 -15.43 2.70
N GLY A 109 2.82 -15.81 2.70
CA GLY A 109 1.87 -15.49 3.76
C GLY A 109 2.10 -16.42 4.95
N VAL A 110 2.48 -15.85 6.09
CA VAL A 110 2.74 -16.62 7.32
C VAL A 110 1.50 -17.46 7.68
N SER A 111 1.74 -18.70 8.11
CA SER A 111 0.79 -19.76 8.46
C SER A 111 -0.27 -19.41 9.53
N ASP A 112 -0.26 -18.19 10.04
CA ASP A 112 -1.13 -17.68 11.11
C ASP A 112 -2.44 -17.05 10.62
N ALA A 113 -2.64 -16.92 9.31
CA ALA A 113 -3.95 -16.54 8.77
C ALA A 113 -4.89 -17.76 8.78
N LYS A 114 -5.31 -18.22 9.96
CA LYS A 114 -6.45 -19.14 10.07
C LYS A 114 -7.70 -18.40 9.62
N LEU A 115 -8.27 -18.80 8.49
CA LEU A 115 -9.67 -18.59 8.20
C LEU A 115 -10.47 -19.26 9.31
N SER A 116 -11.04 -18.46 10.22
CA SER A 116 -12.19 -18.88 11.01
C SER A 116 -13.29 -19.26 10.02
N THR A 117 -13.43 -20.57 9.82
CA THR A 117 -14.57 -21.16 9.14
C THR A 117 -15.64 -21.22 10.22
N ASP A 118 -16.52 -20.21 10.25
CA ASP A 118 -17.78 -20.33 10.98
C ASP A 118 -18.68 -21.25 10.13
N ASP A 119 -18.95 -22.43 10.70
CA ASP A 119 -19.99 -23.37 10.29
C ASP A 119 -21.31 -22.99 10.99
#